data_AF-A0A438JTQ6-F1
#
_entry.id   AF-A0A438JTQ6-F1
#
_cell.length_a   1.000
_cell.length_b   1.000
_cell.length_c   1.000
_cell.angle_alpha   90.00
_cell.angle_beta   90.00
_cell.angle_gamma   90.00
#
_symmetry.space_group_name_H-M   'P 1'
#
loop_
_entity.id
_entity.type
_entity.pdbx_description
1 polymer ?
#
loop_
_entity_poly.entity_id
_entity_poly.type
_entity_poly.pdbx_seq_one_letter_code
_entity_poly.pdbx_strand_id
1 'polypeptide(L)'
;MGFAVAAMKMVHRGYIVVLLVELLVFCSFMASSATSSNDMSTAILIRVDQSGNGDYGKIQDAIDAVPSNNSQLYFILVKPGTYREKIVVPADKPFITLSGTQASTTIITWGDGGEIFESPTLSILASDFVGRYLTIQNTFGTSGKAVAVRVSGDRAAFYNCRILSYQDTLLDDAGRHYYRNCYIEGATDFICGSAASLFEKCHLHSLSEGNGAITAQQRGSTSENTGFTFLGCKITGVGTPYLGRPWGPYSRVVFVLSFMSSAVQPQGWDDWGDSNKQSTVYYGEYKCYGPGANRTERVEWSRSLSSDEAVPFLTKEMIGGQGWLRPAPTHFMRGSSVIVEF
;
A
#
# COMPACT_ATOMS: atom_id res chain seq x y z
N MET A 1 73.24 23.33 -1.72
CA MET A 1 71.95 23.24 -2.46
C MET A 1 71.52 21.82 -2.86
N GLY A 2 72.42 20.86 -3.12
CA GLY A 2 72.05 19.50 -3.57
C GLY A 2 71.33 18.59 -2.55
N PHE A 3 71.66 18.69 -1.26
CA PHE A 3 71.09 17.81 -0.22
C PHE A 3 69.61 18.07 0.08
N ALA A 4 69.15 19.32 0.03
CA ALA A 4 67.75 19.67 0.29
C ALA A 4 66.80 19.15 -0.82
N VAL A 5 67.25 19.13 -2.08
CA VAL A 5 66.47 18.67 -3.22
C VAL A 5 66.29 17.14 -3.20
N ALA A 6 67.30 16.40 -2.75
CA ALA A 6 67.23 14.95 -2.61
C ALA A 6 66.26 14.51 -1.48
N ALA A 7 66.29 15.21 -0.34
CA ALA A 7 65.40 14.94 0.77
C ALA A 7 63.93 15.21 0.39
N MET A 8 63.65 16.31 -0.32
CA MET A 8 62.30 16.66 -0.74
C MET A 8 61.71 15.66 -1.76
N LYS A 9 62.54 15.10 -2.66
CA LYS A 9 62.11 14.04 -3.59
C LYS A 9 61.80 12.71 -2.90
N MET A 10 62.52 12.35 -1.84
CA MET A 10 62.25 11.14 -1.06
C MET A 10 60.95 11.26 -0.26
N VAL A 11 60.72 12.41 0.38
CA VAL A 11 59.49 12.68 1.13
C VAL A 11 58.27 12.64 0.18
N HIS A 12 58.37 13.25 -1.01
CA HIS A 12 57.28 13.25 -1.99
C HIS A 12 56.98 11.85 -2.54
N ARG A 13 58.00 11.02 -2.77
CA ARG A 13 57.83 9.61 -3.16
C ARG A 13 57.16 8.78 -2.05
N GLY A 14 57.51 9.02 -0.78
CA GLY A 14 56.87 8.38 0.37
C GLY A 14 55.37 8.70 0.47
N TYR A 15 55.00 9.97 0.32
CA TYR A 15 53.59 10.39 0.34
C TYR A 15 52.76 9.82 -0.81
N ILE A 16 53.33 9.71 -2.02
CA ILE A 16 52.65 9.11 -3.17
C ILE A 16 52.40 7.60 -2.93
N VAL A 17 53.36 6.89 -2.34
CA VAL A 17 53.20 5.46 -2.04
C VAL A 17 52.16 5.25 -0.94
N VAL A 18 52.14 6.08 0.11
CA VAL A 18 51.12 6.00 1.17
C VAL A 18 49.72 6.29 0.62
N LEU A 19 49.56 7.35 -0.19
CA LEU A 19 48.28 7.68 -0.84
C LEU A 19 47.80 6.57 -1.80
N LEU A 20 48.71 5.92 -2.53
CA LEU A 20 48.34 4.80 -3.42
C LEU A 20 47.93 3.55 -2.64
N VAL A 21 48.57 3.26 -1.50
CA VAL A 21 48.20 2.15 -0.62
C VAL A 21 46.86 2.41 0.05
N GLU A 22 46.60 3.63 0.54
CA GLU A 22 45.29 4.01 1.08
C GLU A 22 44.18 3.95 0.03
N LEU A 23 44.44 4.41 -1.20
CA LEU A 23 43.49 4.32 -2.31
C LEU A 23 43.20 2.86 -2.70
N LEU A 24 44.21 1.98 -2.69
CA LEU A 24 44.05 0.54 -2.96
C LEU A 24 43.27 -0.19 -1.85
N VAL A 25 43.48 0.17 -0.58
CA VAL A 25 42.71 -0.35 0.56
C VAL A 25 41.26 0.16 0.53
N PHE A 26 41.04 1.41 0.13
CA PHE A 26 39.70 1.97 -0.05
C PHE A 26 38.95 1.33 -1.23
N CYS A 27 39.63 1.06 -2.34
CA CYS A 27 39.07 0.34 -3.49
C CYS A 27 38.75 -1.13 -3.16
N SER A 28 39.54 -1.79 -2.31
CA SER A 28 39.27 -3.17 -1.87
C SER A 28 38.15 -3.26 -0.82
N PHE A 29 37.88 -2.20 -0.05
CA PHE A 29 36.66 -2.09 0.77
C PHE A 29 35.40 -1.81 -0.06
N MET A 30 35.53 -1.12 -1.21
CA MET A 30 34.40 -0.88 -2.13
C MET A 30 34.06 -2.11 -2.99
N ALA A 31 35.00 -3.05 -3.17
CA ALA A 31 34.83 -4.21 -4.05
C ALA A 31 34.02 -5.38 -3.44
N SER A 32 33.59 -5.30 -2.17
CA SER A 32 32.86 -6.38 -1.47
C SER A 32 31.40 -6.03 -1.15
N SER A 33 30.75 -5.25 -2.01
CA SER A 33 29.29 -5.12 -2.02
C SER A 33 28.73 -5.23 -3.43
N ALA A 34 29.12 -6.30 -4.14
CA ALA A 34 28.25 -6.84 -5.17
C ALA A 34 26.99 -7.32 -4.46
N THR A 35 26.01 -6.43 -4.33
CA THR A 35 24.64 -6.83 -4.01
C THR A 35 24.28 -7.88 -5.04
N SER A 36 24.08 -9.13 -4.59
CA SER A 36 23.38 -10.10 -5.40
C SER A 36 22.07 -9.44 -5.77
N SER A 37 21.94 -9.01 -7.03
CA SER A 37 20.65 -8.59 -7.54
C SER A 37 19.76 -9.82 -7.42
N ASN A 38 18.97 -9.89 -6.34
CA ASN A 38 17.99 -10.94 -6.20
C ASN A 38 17.17 -10.91 -7.48
N ASP A 39 17.23 -11.99 -8.25
CA ASP A 39 16.47 -12.09 -9.50
C ASP A 39 14.99 -12.08 -9.14
N MET A 40 14.37 -10.90 -9.23
CA MET A 40 12.94 -10.72 -8.96
C MET A 40 12.07 -11.06 -10.18
N SER A 41 12.66 -11.60 -11.26
CA SER A 41 11.92 -12.03 -12.45
C SER A 41 11.36 -13.45 -12.34
N THR A 42 11.93 -14.28 -11.45
CA THR A 42 11.54 -15.68 -11.27
C THR A 42 10.80 -15.87 -9.94
N ALA A 43 9.61 -16.50 -9.98
CA ALA A 43 8.84 -16.85 -8.79
C ALA A 43 8.54 -18.35 -8.68
N ILE A 44 8.41 -18.82 -7.45
CA ILE A 44 7.89 -20.14 -7.11
C ILE A 44 6.37 -20.08 -7.23
N LEU A 45 5.80 -20.86 -8.15
CA LEU A 45 4.36 -20.91 -8.39
C LEU A 45 3.70 -21.93 -7.46
N ILE A 46 2.66 -21.48 -6.76
CA ILE A 46 1.70 -22.32 -6.03
C ILE A 46 0.32 -22.08 -6.63
N ARG A 47 -0.45 -23.14 -6.87
CA ARG A 47 -1.82 -23.07 -7.41
C ARG A 47 -2.83 -23.43 -6.34
N VAL A 48 -3.84 -22.59 -6.19
CA VAL A 48 -4.99 -22.85 -5.33
C VAL A 48 -6.21 -23.11 -6.19
N ASP A 49 -6.84 -24.27 -6.03
CA ASP A 49 -8.03 -24.67 -6.78
C ASP A 49 -8.96 -25.53 -5.91
N GLN A 50 -10.18 -25.03 -5.63
CA GLN A 50 -11.18 -25.75 -4.82
C GLN A 50 -11.68 -27.03 -5.50
N SER A 51 -11.46 -27.21 -6.82
CA SER A 51 -11.83 -28.43 -7.53
C SER A 51 -10.80 -29.57 -7.38
N GLY A 52 -9.69 -29.33 -6.66
CA GLY A 52 -8.64 -30.34 -6.44
C GLY A 52 -7.58 -30.44 -7.56
N ASN A 53 -7.61 -29.56 -8.56
CA ASN A 53 -6.61 -29.54 -9.65
C ASN A 53 -5.40 -28.63 -9.37
N GLY A 54 -5.31 -28.07 -8.16
CA GLY A 54 -4.24 -27.20 -7.68
C GLY A 54 -3.32 -27.91 -6.70
N ASP A 55 -2.28 -27.22 -6.25
CA ASP A 55 -1.39 -27.70 -5.19
C ASP A 55 -2.09 -27.67 -3.82
N TYR A 56 -3.01 -26.71 -3.63
CA TYR A 56 -3.86 -26.60 -2.43
C TYR A 56 -5.32 -26.32 -2.80
N GLY A 57 -6.25 -26.72 -1.93
CA GLY A 57 -7.68 -26.41 -2.06
C GLY A 57 -8.08 -25.08 -1.41
N LYS A 58 -7.29 -24.60 -0.45
CA LYS A 58 -7.51 -23.38 0.33
C LYS A 58 -6.39 -22.37 0.14
N ILE A 59 -6.71 -21.09 0.31
CA ILE A 59 -5.72 -20.03 0.19
C ILE A 59 -4.81 -20.00 1.42
N GLN A 60 -5.37 -20.17 2.64
CA GLN A 60 -4.56 -20.15 3.85
C GLN A 60 -3.51 -21.27 3.84
N ASP A 61 -3.87 -22.49 3.41
CA ASP A 61 -2.92 -23.62 3.33
C ASP A 61 -1.74 -23.31 2.40
N ALA A 62 -1.97 -22.61 1.28
CA ALA A 62 -0.92 -22.20 0.36
C ALA A 62 0.01 -21.13 0.94
N ILE A 63 -0.52 -20.21 1.75
CA ILE A 63 0.28 -19.22 2.51
C ILE A 63 1.07 -19.93 3.61
N ASP A 64 0.45 -20.92 4.26
CA ASP A 64 1.06 -21.68 5.34
C ASP A 64 2.27 -22.50 4.88
N ALA A 65 2.23 -22.98 3.64
CA ALA A 65 3.32 -23.69 2.98
C ALA A 65 4.55 -22.83 2.62
N VAL A 66 4.42 -21.50 2.56
CA VAL A 66 5.57 -20.62 2.35
C VAL A 66 6.47 -20.66 3.60
N PRO A 67 7.79 -20.91 3.46
CA PRO A 67 8.69 -20.98 4.62
C PRO A 67 8.71 -19.68 5.44
N SER A 68 8.86 -19.80 6.75
CA SER A 68 9.15 -18.65 7.63
C SER A 68 10.47 -17.97 7.25
N ASN A 69 10.55 -16.67 7.48
CA ASN A 69 11.66 -15.78 7.09
C ASN A 69 11.97 -15.85 5.58
N ASN A 70 10.91 -15.98 4.77
CA ASN A 70 11.05 -16.11 3.32
C ASN A 70 11.80 -14.92 2.70
N SER A 71 12.63 -15.19 1.70
CA SER A 71 13.32 -14.18 0.88
C SER A 71 13.11 -14.39 -0.63
N GLN A 72 12.36 -15.42 -1.02
CA GLN A 72 12.10 -15.76 -2.41
C GLN A 72 10.72 -15.27 -2.86
N LEU A 73 10.53 -15.07 -4.16
CA LEU A 73 9.20 -14.72 -4.66
C LEU A 73 8.30 -15.95 -4.69
N TYR A 74 7.22 -15.91 -3.93
CA TYR A 74 6.13 -16.88 -4.03
C TYR A 74 4.96 -16.25 -4.76
N PHE A 75 4.48 -16.91 -5.80
CA PHE A 75 3.31 -16.50 -6.56
C PHE A 75 2.19 -17.53 -6.37
N ILE A 76 1.22 -17.18 -5.54
CA ILE A 76 0.04 -17.98 -5.25
C ILE A 76 -1.05 -17.59 -6.26
N LEU A 77 -1.24 -18.44 -7.27
CA LEU A 77 -2.28 -18.30 -8.29
C LEU A 77 -3.58 -18.98 -7.82
N VAL A 78 -4.60 -18.17 -7.58
CA VAL A 78 -5.91 -18.61 -7.11
C VAL A 78 -6.88 -18.71 -8.30
N LYS A 79 -7.46 -19.89 -8.50
CA LYS A 79 -8.43 -20.13 -9.57
C LYS A 79 -9.77 -19.39 -9.31
N PRO A 80 -10.63 -19.26 -10.33
CA PRO A 80 -11.99 -18.78 -10.13
C PRO A 80 -12.73 -19.59 -9.06
N GLY A 81 -13.45 -18.90 -8.16
CA GLY A 81 -14.15 -19.50 -7.04
C GLY A 81 -14.49 -18.47 -5.96
N THR A 82 -15.37 -18.88 -5.04
CA THR A 82 -15.68 -18.13 -3.83
C THR A 82 -15.05 -18.85 -2.64
N TYR A 83 -13.99 -18.25 -2.12
CA TYR A 83 -13.19 -18.72 -1.01
C TYR A 83 -13.72 -18.10 0.28
N ARG A 84 -14.52 -18.87 1.02
CA ARG A 84 -15.02 -18.47 2.35
C ARG A 84 -13.96 -18.79 3.40
N GLU A 85 -12.97 -17.90 3.51
CA GLU A 85 -11.82 -18.04 4.40
C GLU A 85 -11.53 -16.70 5.08
N LYS A 86 -11.05 -16.78 6.33
CA LYS A 86 -10.43 -15.66 7.04
C LYS A 86 -8.92 -15.85 6.97
N ILE A 87 -8.25 -14.95 6.26
CA ILE A 87 -6.86 -15.16 5.82
C ILE A 87 -5.92 -14.22 6.57
N VAL A 88 -4.78 -14.75 7.00
CA VAL A 88 -3.66 -13.98 7.52
C VAL A 88 -2.42 -14.31 6.69
N VAL A 89 -1.74 -13.27 6.21
CA VAL A 89 -0.38 -13.35 5.65
C VAL A 89 0.60 -12.96 6.76
N PRO A 90 1.25 -13.93 7.43
CA PRO A 90 2.10 -13.69 8.60
C PRO A 90 3.30 -12.80 8.31
N ALA A 91 3.73 -11.99 9.29
CA ALA A 91 4.81 -11.01 9.13
C ALA A 91 6.14 -11.62 8.67
N ASP A 92 6.41 -12.87 9.05
CA ASP A 92 7.62 -13.63 8.71
C ASP A 92 7.58 -14.26 7.30
N LYS A 93 6.54 -14.01 6.50
CA LYS A 93 6.40 -14.54 5.14
C LYS A 93 6.31 -13.44 4.08
N PRO A 94 7.35 -12.58 3.94
CA PRO A 94 7.34 -11.51 2.95
C PRO A 94 7.41 -12.06 1.52
N PHE A 95 7.31 -11.17 0.54
CA PHE A 95 7.45 -11.47 -0.89
C PHE A 95 6.36 -12.36 -1.53
N ILE A 96 5.27 -12.65 -0.82
CA ILE A 96 4.10 -13.36 -1.37
C ILE A 96 3.32 -12.46 -2.33
N THR A 97 3.05 -12.98 -3.52
CA THR A 97 2.02 -12.46 -4.43
C THR A 97 0.80 -13.38 -4.35
N LEU A 98 -0.36 -12.84 -3.99
CA LEU A 98 -1.65 -13.52 -4.09
C LEU A 98 -2.40 -12.96 -5.31
N SER A 99 -2.59 -13.79 -6.32
CA SER A 99 -3.21 -13.38 -7.59
C SER A 99 -4.40 -14.26 -7.93
N GLY A 100 -5.57 -13.64 -8.10
CA GLY A 100 -6.66 -14.26 -8.84
C GLY A 100 -6.39 -14.26 -10.35
N THR A 101 -7.33 -14.80 -11.11
CA THR A 101 -7.32 -14.72 -12.58
C THR A 101 -8.06 -13.48 -13.08
N GLN A 102 -9.20 -13.16 -12.46
CA GLN A 102 -10.00 -11.96 -12.66
C GLN A 102 -10.69 -11.60 -11.35
N ALA A 103 -10.76 -10.31 -11.03
CA ALA A 103 -11.36 -9.88 -9.77
C ALA A 103 -12.85 -10.26 -9.66
N SER A 104 -13.59 -10.28 -10.77
CA SER A 104 -15.01 -10.65 -10.80
C SER A 104 -15.28 -12.13 -10.52
N THR A 105 -14.28 -13.00 -10.62
CA THR A 105 -14.47 -14.46 -10.53
C THR A 105 -13.67 -15.12 -9.41
N THR A 106 -12.70 -14.42 -8.81
CA THR A 106 -11.93 -14.93 -7.67
C THR A 106 -12.24 -14.06 -6.44
N ILE A 107 -13.10 -14.58 -5.56
CA ILE A 107 -13.69 -13.84 -4.43
C ILE A 107 -13.22 -14.47 -3.13
N ILE A 108 -12.65 -13.66 -2.24
CA ILE A 108 -12.34 -14.01 -0.85
C ILE A 108 -13.39 -13.34 0.02
N THR A 109 -14.12 -14.12 0.83
CA THR A 109 -15.25 -13.60 1.59
C THR A 109 -15.27 -14.11 3.03
N TRP A 110 -15.51 -13.18 3.96
CA TRP A 110 -15.89 -13.48 5.32
C TRP A 110 -17.02 -12.54 5.77
N GLY A 111 -17.44 -12.59 7.04
CA GLY A 111 -18.60 -11.83 7.52
C GLY A 111 -18.56 -11.46 9.00
N ASP A 112 -17.36 -11.29 9.56
CA ASP A 112 -17.21 -10.83 10.95
C ASP A 112 -17.35 -9.30 11.02
N GLY A 113 -18.06 -8.82 12.04
CA GLY A 113 -18.06 -7.42 12.43
C GLY A 113 -17.48 -7.24 13.83
N GLY A 114 -17.35 -6.00 14.29
CA GLY A 114 -16.89 -5.67 15.64
C GLY A 114 -15.47 -5.11 15.66
N GLU A 115 -14.58 -5.69 16.46
CA GLU A 115 -13.23 -5.15 16.66
C GLU A 115 -12.45 -5.05 15.36
N ILE A 116 -11.81 -3.90 15.14
CA ILE A 116 -11.24 -3.52 13.83
C ILE A 116 -10.04 -4.42 13.43
N PHE A 117 -9.37 -5.01 14.42
CA PHE A 117 -8.26 -5.94 14.19
C PHE A 117 -8.70 -7.40 14.12
N GLU A 118 -9.92 -7.71 14.51
CA GLU A 118 -10.47 -9.07 14.50
C GLU A 118 -11.42 -9.29 13.32
N SER A 119 -12.19 -8.29 12.91
CA SER A 119 -13.11 -8.37 11.76
C SER A 119 -12.50 -8.55 10.35
N PRO A 120 -11.19 -8.31 10.06
CA PRO A 120 -10.68 -8.43 8.70
C PRO A 120 -10.93 -9.79 8.04
N THR A 121 -11.43 -9.77 6.80
CA THR A 121 -11.46 -10.97 5.93
C THR A 121 -10.05 -11.40 5.52
N LEU A 122 -9.20 -10.42 5.20
CA LEU A 122 -7.78 -10.63 4.86
C LEU A 122 -6.92 -9.66 5.67
N SER A 123 -5.98 -10.20 6.46
CA SER A 123 -4.94 -9.43 7.16
C SER A 123 -3.57 -9.67 6.54
N ILE A 124 -2.92 -8.60 6.08
CA ILE A 124 -1.59 -8.65 5.48
C ILE A 124 -0.61 -7.99 6.44
N LEU A 125 0.14 -8.84 7.15
CA LEU A 125 1.17 -8.42 8.10
C LEU A 125 2.57 -8.50 7.48
N ALA A 126 2.73 -9.28 6.41
CA ALA A 126 3.99 -9.46 5.71
C ALA A 126 4.37 -8.24 4.85
N SER A 127 5.67 -7.94 4.81
CA SER A 127 6.20 -6.94 3.89
C SER A 127 6.31 -7.46 2.45
N ASP A 128 6.41 -6.54 1.49
CA ASP A 128 6.60 -6.88 0.05
C ASP A 128 5.47 -7.73 -0.56
N PHE A 129 4.28 -7.69 0.06
CA PHE A 129 3.10 -8.40 -0.41
C PHE A 129 2.53 -7.77 -1.69
N VAL A 130 2.01 -8.60 -2.59
CA VAL A 130 1.30 -8.12 -3.78
C VAL A 130 -0.04 -8.85 -3.94
N GLY A 131 -1.15 -8.11 -3.92
CA GLY A 131 -2.50 -8.61 -4.22
C GLY A 131 -2.95 -8.24 -5.63
N ARG A 132 -3.48 -9.16 -6.43
CA ARG A 132 -3.88 -8.87 -7.83
C ARG A 132 -5.14 -9.59 -8.26
N TYR A 133 -6.02 -8.90 -8.97
CA TYR A 133 -7.19 -9.52 -9.63
C TYR A 133 -8.06 -10.34 -8.66
N LEU A 134 -8.29 -9.81 -7.46
CA LEU A 134 -9.10 -10.43 -6.42
C LEU A 134 -10.26 -9.50 -6.06
N THR A 135 -11.41 -10.08 -5.74
CA THR A 135 -12.38 -9.41 -4.86
C THR A 135 -12.15 -9.89 -3.44
N ILE A 136 -11.96 -8.96 -2.50
CA ILE A 136 -11.94 -9.24 -1.07
C ILE A 136 -13.12 -8.50 -0.46
N GLN A 137 -13.99 -9.24 0.24
CA GLN A 137 -15.21 -8.67 0.78
C GLN A 137 -15.51 -9.13 2.20
N ASN A 138 -16.02 -8.21 3.00
CA ASN A 138 -16.65 -8.52 4.28
C ASN A 138 -18.15 -8.26 4.17
N THR A 139 -18.95 -9.32 4.35
CA THR A 139 -20.40 -9.32 4.18
C THR A 139 -21.18 -9.17 5.49
N PHE A 140 -20.58 -8.66 6.55
CA PHE A 140 -21.24 -8.47 7.86
C PHE A 140 -22.51 -7.60 7.74
N GLY A 141 -22.48 -6.55 6.93
CA GLY A 141 -23.61 -5.65 6.69
C GLY A 141 -23.33 -4.21 7.12
N THR A 142 -24.37 -3.46 7.43
CA THR A 142 -24.32 -2.00 7.61
C THR A 142 -24.31 -1.54 9.07
N SER A 143 -24.41 -2.46 10.03
CA SER A 143 -24.66 -2.18 11.45
C SER A 143 -23.41 -1.97 12.30
N GLY A 144 -22.23 -1.85 11.70
CA GLY A 144 -20.98 -1.59 12.41
C GLY A 144 -19.75 -1.87 11.57
N LYS A 145 -18.59 -1.76 12.22
CA LYS A 145 -17.26 -1.99 11.63
C LYS A 145 -17.14 -3.40 11.08
N ALA A 146 -16.67 -3.51 9.85
CA ALA A 146 -16.51 -4.78 9.14
C ALA A 146 -15.37 -4.65 8.14
N VAL A 147 -14.15 -4.96 8.57
CA VAL A 147 -12.97 -4.78 7.72
C VAL A 147 -12.93 -5.88 6.65
N ALA A 148 -12.79 -5.50 5.38
CA ALA A 148 -12.51 -6.46 4.30
C ALA A 148 -11.01 -6.76 4.25
N VAL A 149 -10.19 -5.73 4.25
CA VAL A 149 -8.73 -5.87 4.18
C VAL A 149 -8.08 -5.02 5.26
N ARG A 150 -7.18 -5.64 6.03
CA ARG A 150 -6.21 -4.94 6.88
C ARG A 150 -4.82 -5.07 6.28
N VAL A 151 -4.09 -3.98 6.19
CA VAL A 151 -2.70 -3.96 5.68
C VAL A 151 -1.80 -3.25 6.69
N SER A 152 -0.87 -3.98 7.27
CA SER A 152 0.08 -3.48 8.29
C SER A 152 1.55 -3.76 7.91
N GLY A 153 1.79 -4.67 6.95
CA GLY A 153 3.11 -4.96 6.42
C GLY A 153 3.60 -3.90 5.43
N ASP A 154 4.86 -3.48 5.56
CA ASP A 154 5.44 -2.44 4.71
C ASP A 154 5.62 -2.89 3.24
N ARG A 155 5.54 -1.96 2.28
CA ARG A 155 5.74 -2.24 0.85
C ARG A 155 4.71 -3.21 0.26
N ALA A 156 3.44 -3.05 0.63
CA ALA A 156 2.34 -3.82 0.06
C ALA A 156 1.72 -3.13 -1.17
N ALA A 157 1.45 -3.88 -2.24
CA ALA A 157 0.83 -3.35 -3.45
C ALA A 157 -0.41 -4.14 -3.89
N PHE A 158 -1.42 -3.43 -4.41
CA PHE A 158 -2.65 -4.01 -4.93
C PHE A 158 -2.91 -3.54 -6.36
N TYR A 159 -3.25 -4.47 -7.25
CA TYR A 159 -3.50 -4.19 -8.66
C TYR A 159 -4.80 -4.80 -9.13
N ASN A 160 -5.72 -3.98 -9.63
CA ASN A 160 -7.00 -4.44 -10.20
C ASN A 160 -7.82 -5.28 -9.19
N CYS A 161 -7.77 -4.92 -7.90
CA CYS A 161 -8.55 -5.58 -6.87
C CYS A 161 -9.89 -4.85 -6.64
N ARG A 162 -10.86 -5.56 -6.10
CA ARG A 162 -12.10 -5.01 -5.55
C ARG A 162 -12.08 -5.23 -4.04
N ILE A 163 -12.25 -4.18 -3.24
CA ILE A 163 -12.26 -4.26 -1.77
C ILE A 163 -13.61 -3.72 -1.30
N LEU A 164 -14.44 -4.59 -0.72
CA LEU A 164 -15.87 -4.32 -0.53
C LEU A 164 -16.29 -4.57 0.92
N SER A 165 -16.83 -3.55 1.57
CA SER A 165 -17.64 -3.71 2.78
C SER A 165 -18.50 -2.46 2.99
N TYR A 166 -18.80 -2.11 4.24
CA TYR A 166 -19.58 -0.93 4.59
C TYR A 166 -18.77 0.04 5.45
N GLN A 167 -18.67 -0.19 6.77
CA GLN A 167 -17.85 0.63 7.65
C GLN A 167 -16.46 0.01 7.81
N ASP A 168 -15.42 0.85 7.75
CA ASP A 168 -14.00 0.47 7.92
C ASP A 168 -13.51 -0.57 6.88
N THR A 169 -14.03 -0.52 5.64
CA THR A 169 -13.77 -1.51 4.57
C THR A 169 -12.28 -1.84 4.38
N LEU A 170 -11.43 -0.83 4.28
CA LEU A 170 -9.98 -0.96 4.16
C LEU A 170 -9.32 -0.30 5.38
N LEU A 171 -8.79 -1.14 6.28
CA LEU A 171 -7.89 -0.71 7.35
C LEU A 171 -6.45 -0.70 6.82
N ASP A 172 -6.07 0.44 6.26
CA ASP A 172 -4.73 0.76 5.79
C ASP A 172 -3.85 1.20 6.98
N ASP A 173 -3.56 0.22 7.83
CA ASP A 173 -3.09 0.34 9.22
C ASP A 173 -1.74 1.08 9.32
N ALA A 174 -0.67 0.49 8.74
CA ALA A 174 0.69 0.99 8.85
C ALA A 174 1.56 0.50 7.68
N GLY A 175 2.64 1.22 7.37
CA GLY A 175 3.55 0.88 6.27
C GLY A 175 3.38 1.76 5.03
N ARG A 176 4.13 1.45 3.96
CA ARG A 176 4.04 2.13 2.67
C ARG A 176 3.26 1.28 1.67
N HIS A 177 2.14 1.77 1.17
CA HIS A 177 1.26 0.98 0.31
C HIS A 177 0.95 1.65 -1.02
N TYR A 178 0.65 0.81 -2.01
CA TYR A 178 0.29 1.25 -3.35
C TYR A 178 -0.93 0.50 -3.88
N TYR A 179 -1.97 1.22 -4.24
CA TYR A 179 -3.20 0.67 -4.81
C TYR A 179 -3.36 1.23 -6.21
N ARG A 180 -3.42 0.37 -7.23
CA ARG A 180 -3.54 0.80 -8.63
C ARG A 180 -4.72 0.15 -9.33
N ASN A 181 -5.57 0.97 -9.93
CA ASN A 181 -6.75 0.52 -10.66
C ASN A 181 -7.67 -0.38 -9.82
N CYS A 182 -7.76 -0.11 -8.51
CA CYS A 182 -8.62 -0.84 -7.61
C CYS A 182 -10.00 -0.19 -7.53
N TYR A 183 -11.01 -1.01 -7.27
CA TYR A 183 -12.34 -0.57 -6.85
C TYR A 183 -12.46 -0.73 -5.34
N ILE A 184 -12.83 0.33 -4.63
CA ILE A 184 -12.99 0.30 -3.17
C ILE A 184 -14.36 0.90 -2.83
N GLU A 185 -15.16 0.19 -2.06
CA GLU A 185 -16.54 0.57 -1.76
C GLU A 185 -16.86 0.43 -0.27
N GLY A 186 -17.54 1.43 0.29
CA GLY A 186 -18.06 1.43 1.65
C GLY A 186 -18.78 2.74 1.98
N ALA A 187 -19.20 2.93 3.24
CA ALA A 187 -20.02 4.07 3.65
C ALA A 187 -19.33 4.98 4.68
N THR A 188 -18.91 4.42 5.80
CA THR A 188 -18.33 5.17 6.93
C THR A 188 -16.87 4.81 7.08
N ASP A 189 -15.99 5.81 7.01
CA ASP A 189 -14.55 5.67 7.23
C ASP A 189 -13.91 4.54 6.41
N PHE A 190 -14.43 4.30 5.20
CA PHE A 190 -14.19 3.02 4.53
C PHE A 190 -12.75 2.85 4.02
N ILE A 191 -11.94 3.91 4.08
CA ILE A 191 -10.46 3.85 4.03
C ILE A 191 -9.93 4.53 5.28
N CYS A 192 -9.41 3.76 6.24
CA CYS A 192 -8.95 4.26 7.53
C CYS A 192 -7.57 3.72 7.91
N GLY A 193 -6.92 4.34 8.89
CA GLY A 193 -5.60 3.91 9.39
C GLY A 193 -4.51 4.98 9.24
N SER A 194 -3.25 4.59 9.41
CA SER A 194 -2.09 5.48 9.49
C SER A 194 -0.99 5.15 8.47
N ALA A 195 -1.27 4.38 7.42
CA ALA A 195 -0.29 4.09 6.38
C ALA A 195 0.12 5.34 5.57
N ALA A 196 1.27 5.23 4.89
CA ALA A 196 1.71 6.13 3.82
C ALA A 196 1.30 5.52 2.48
N SER A 197 0.20 5.98 1.90
CA SER A 197 -0.45 5.25 0.81
C SER A 197 -0.77 6.10 -0.40
N LEU A 198 -0.48 5.54 -1.58
CA LEU A 198 -0.87 6.09 -2.86
C LEU A 198 -1.93 5.21 -3.51
N PHE A 199 -3.10 5.79 -3.72
CA PHE A 199 -4.18 5.23 -4.54
C PHE A 199 -4.12 5.88 -5.91
N GLU A 200 -3.69 5.15 -6.94
CA GLU A 200 -3.52 5.66 -8.29
C GLU A 200 -4.58 5.06 -9.23
N LYS A 201 -5.38 5.93 -9.84
CA LYS A 201 -6.43 5.54 -10.81
C LYS A 201 -7.45 4.56 -10.21
N CYS A 202 -7.70 4.64 -8.91
CA CYS A 202 -8.70 3.83 -8.24
C CYS A 202 -10.10 4.44 -8.42
N HIS A 203 -11.13 3.61 -8.31
CA HIS A 203 -12.52 4.03 -8.21
C HIS A 203 -12.99 3.81 -6.78
N LEU A 204 -13.30 4.92 -6.10
CA LEU A 204 -13.89 4.94 -4.77
C LEU A 204 -15.40 5.15 -4.91
N HIS A 205 -16.19 4.20 -4.42
CA HIS A 205 -17.65 4.28 -4.47
C HIS A 205 -18.24 4.30 -3.06
N SER A 206 -18.84 5.43 -2.69
CA SER A 206 -19.47 5.55 -1.39
C SER A 206 -20.90 5.01 -1.39
N LEU A 207 -21.19 4.10 -0.48
CA LEU A 207 -22.53 3.60 -0.16
C LEU A 207 -23.24 4.47 0.88
N SER A 208 -22.62 5.57 1.35
CA SER A 208 -23.24 6.43 2.35
C SER A 208 -24.43 7.18 1.74
N GLU A 209 -25.60 7.01 2.35
CA GLU A 209 -26.80 7.81 2.06
C GLU A 209 -26.72 9.23 2.65
N GLY A 210 -25.81 9.46 3.61
CA GLY A 210 -25.51 10.75 4.21
C GLY A 210 -24.56 10.64 5.40
N ASN A 211 -23.77 11.69 5.64
CA ASN A 211 -22.84 11.84 6.79
C ASN A 211 -21.73 10.80 6.94
N GLY A 212 -21.59 9.85 6.01
CA GLY A 212 -20.41 8.98 5.94
C GLY A 212 -19.19 9.73 5.42
N ALA A 213 -18.02 9.08 5.51
CA ALA A 213 -16.77 9.64 5.06
C ALA A 213 -15.98 8.60 4.27
N ILE A 214 -15.33 9.04 3.19
CA ILE A 214 -14.47 8.17 2.39
C ILE A 214 -13.21 7.80 3.17
N THR A 215 -12.60 8.76 3.85
CA THR A 215 -11.35 8.54 4.59
C THR A 215 -11.41 8.91 6.06
N ALA A 216 -10.74 8.12 6.90
CA ALA A 216 -10.43 8.46 8.29
C ALA A 216 -8.95 8.19 8.61
N GLN A 217 -8.09 9.17 8.31
CA GLN A 217 -6.65 9.00 8.42
C GLN A 217 -6.15 9.38 9.83
N GLN A 218 -5.24 8.56 10.38
CA GLN A 218 -4.87 8.53 11.81
C GLN A 218 -3.48 9.11 12.14
N ARG A 219 -2.88 9.92 11.26
CA ARG A 219 -1.55 10.50 11.52
C ARG A 219 -1.53 11.26 12.85
N GLY A 220 -0.55 10.93 13.69
CA GLY A 220 -0.44 11.37 15.08
C GLY A 220 0.43 12.60 15.30
N SER A 221 1.33 12.92 14.37
CA SER A 221 2.29 14.02 14.50
C SER A 221 2.79 14.55 13.15
N THR A 222 3.39 15.75 13.16
CA THR A 222 4.05 16.33 11.97
C THR A 222 5.31 15.58 11.55
N SER A 223 5.97 14.86 12.46
CA SER A 223 7.17 14.07 12.18
C SER A 223 6.88 12.76 11.43
N GLU A 224 5.67 12.22 11.53
CA GLU A 224 5.27 11.03 10.79
C GLU A 224 5.13 11.36 9.30
N ASN A 225 5.72 10.55 8.42
CA ASN A 225 5.55 10.68 6.98
C ASN A 225 4.42 9.78 6.44
N THR A 226 3.26 9.80 7.09
CA THR A 226 2.07 8.99 6.75
C THR A 226 0.97 9.84 6.15
N GLY A 227 -0.04 9.23 5.53
CA GLY A 227 -1.13 9.94 4.87
C GLY A 227 -1.64 9.21 3.64
N PHE A 228 -2.86 9.57 3.22
CA PHE A 228 -3.49 9.00 2.04
C PHE A 228 -3.44 9.99 0.88
N THR A 229 -2.99 9.55 -0.29
CA THR A 229 -3.02 10.34 -1.52
C THR A 229 -3.76 9.60 -2.62
N PHE A 230 -4.68 10.30 -3.26
CA PHE A 230 -5.52 9.80 -4.33
C PHE A 230 -5.18 10.53 -5.62
N LEU A 231 -4.50 9.84 -6.53
CA LEU A 231 -3.98 10.40 -7.77
C LEU A 231 -4.77 9.87 -8.97
N GLY A 232 -5.49 10.75 -9.66
CA GLY A 232 -6.26 10.36 -10.84
C GLY A 232 -7.43 9.43 -10.54
N CYS A 233 -7.94 9.46 -9.30
CA CYS A 233 -9.03 8.58 -8.86
C CYS A 233 -10.39 9.08 -9.33
N LYS A 234 -11.37 8.18 -9.31
CA LYS A 234 -12.79 8.48 -9.54
C LYS A 234 -13.56 8.32 -8.24
N ILE A 235 -14.17 9.40 -7.76
CA ILE A 235 -14.97 9.44 -6.55
C ILE A 235 -16.44 9.53 -6.96
N THR A 236 -17.23 8.58 -6.47
CA THR A 236 -18.67 8.49 -6.70
C THR A 236 -19.39 8.06 -5.42
N GLY A 237 -20.71 8.17 -5.39
CA GLY A 237 -21.50 7.60 -4.31
C GLY A 237 -22.99 7.66 -4.58
N VAL A 238 -23.77 7.06 -3.68
CA VAL A 238 -25.24 6.99 -3.76
C VAL A 238 -25.95 8.15 -3.05
N GLY A 239 -25.31 8.72 -2.02
CA GLY A 239 -25.80 9.90 -1.29
C GLY A 239 -24.72 10.97 -1.20
N THR A 240 -24.58 11.59 -0.03
CA THR A 240 -23.65 12.71 0.18
C THR A 240 -22.55 12.42 1.20
N PRO A 241 -21.50 11.65 0.86
CA PRO A 241 -20.33 11.46 1.73
C PRO A 241 -19.41 12.70 1.81
N TYR A 242 -18.73 12.83 2.94
CA TYR A 242 -17.51 13.64 3.05
C TYR A 242 -16.32 12.93 2.38
N LEU A 243 -15.37 13.70 1.85
CA LEU A 243 -14.07 13.22 1.40
C LEU A 243 -13.29 12.59 2.54
N GLY A 244 -13.40 13.13 3.75
CA GLY A 244 -12.75 12.57 4.92
C GLY A 244 -13.00 13.32 6.20
N ARG A 245 -12.59 12.71 7.31
CA ARG A 245 -12.60 13.29 8.66
C ARG A 245 -11.45 12.78 9.53
N PRO A 246 -10.94 13.59 10.48
CA PRO A 246 -9.65 13.33 11.12
C PRO A 246 -9.76 12.40 12.33
N TRP A 247 -9.46 11.12 12.11
CA TRP A 247 -9.25 10.17 13.22
C TRP A 247 -8.04 10.59 14.07
N GLY A 248 -6.92 10.93 13.42
CA GLY A 248 -5.71 11.44 14.09
C GLY A 248 -5.63 12.97 14.10
N PRO A 249 -4.95 13.58 15.08
CA PRO A 249 -4.86 15.04 15.20
C PRO A 249 -4.07 15.71 14.06
N TYR A 250 -3.19 15.00 13.37
CA TYR A 250 -2.42 15.52 12.22
C TYR A 250 -2.81 14.83 10.91
N SER A 251 -4.07 14.39 10.83
CA SER A 251 -4.63 13.66 9.69
C SER A 251 -4.22 14.28 8.34
N ARG A 252 -3.74 13.46 7.41
CA ARG A 252 -3.28 13.93 6.09
C ARG A 252 -3.93 13.16 4.96
N VAL A 253 -4.71 13.86 4.14
CA VAL A 253 -5.45 13.31 3.00
C VAL A 253 -5.36 14.28 1.83
N VAL A 254 -4.97 13.80 0.65
CA VAL A 254 -4.82 14.64 -0.54
C VAL A 254 -5.48 13.99 -1.76
N PHE A 255 -6.37 14.73 -2.42
CA PHE A 255 -6.94 14.34 -3.71
C PHE A 255 -6.30 15.16 -4.84
N VAL A 256 -5.76 14.48 -5.85
CA VAL A 256 -4.95 15.10 -6.91
C VAL A 256 -5.46 14.60 -8.25
N LEU A 257 -5.78 15.51 -9.17
CA LEU A 257 -6.26 15.21 -10.53
C LEU A 257 -7.43 14.21 -10.56
N SER A 258 -8.27 14.21 -9.52
CA SER A 258 -9.31 13.20 -9.33
C SER A 258 -10.69 13.73 -9.73
N PHE A 259 -11.50 12.87 -10.32
CA PHE A 259 -12.90 13.16 -10.63
C PHE A 259 -13.77 13.00 -9.38
N MET A 260 -14.67 13.95 -9.11
CA MET A 260 -15.66 13.90 -8.04
C MET A 260 -17.06 14.07 -8.62
N SER A 261 -17.92 13.06 -8.47
CA SER A 261 -19.34 13.19 -8.81
C SER A 261 -20.06 14.12 -7.85
N SER A 262 -21.32 14.46 -8.14
CA SER A 262 -22.17 15.31 -7.30
C SER A 262 -22.52 14.69 -5.94
N ALA A 263 -22.02 13.49 -5.65
CA ALA A 263 -22.15 12.85 -4.36
C ALA A 263 -21.26 13.51 -3.29
N VAL A 264 -20.16 14.16 -3.65
CA VAL A 264 -19.30 14.76 -2.60
C VAL A 264 -20.03 15.92 -1.92
N GLN A 265 -20.09 15.91 -0.58
CA GLN A 265 -20.66 17.01 0.21
C GLN A 265 -20.02 18.35 -0.18
N PRO A 266 -20.79 19.46 -0.29
CA PRO A 266 -20.23 20.78 -0.61
C PRO A 266 -19.12 21.23 0.36
N GLN A 267 -19.30 20.97 1.66
CA GLN A 267 -18.30 21.21 2.71
C GLN A 267 -17.01 20.41 2.49
N GLY A 268 -17.11 19.27 1.80
CA GLY A 268 -16.01 18.38 1.44
C GLY A 268 -15.48 17.56 2.60
N TRP A 269 -15.27 18.17 3.77
CA TRP A 269 -14.58 17.56 4.91
C TRP A 269 -15.35 17.82 6.20
N ASP A 270 -15.24 16.87 7.13
CA ASP A 270 -15.81 16.96 8.48
C ASP A 270 -14.65 16.96 9.49
N ASP A 271 -14.78 17.71 10.59
CA ASP A 271 -13.73 17.86 11.60
C ASP A 271 -13.86 16.85 12.75
N TRP A 272 -14.78 15.89 12.62
CA TRP A 272 -15.12 14.92 13.67
C TRP A 272 -15.61 15.59 14.97
N GLY A 273 -16.21 16.79 14.88
CA GLY A 273 -16.66 17.54 16.04
C GLY A 273 -15.54 18.09 16.92
N ASP A 274 -14.29 18.13 16.42
CA ASP A 274 -13.14 18.67 17.14
C ASP A 274 -12.43 19.75 16.33
N SER A 275 -12.88 20.99 16.52
CA SER A 275 -12.34 22.17 15.84
C SER A 275 -10.83 22.40 16.07
N ASN A 276 -10.24 21.84 17.12
CA ASN A 276 -8.80 21.99 17.37
C ASN A 276 -7.96 21.34 16.26
N LYS A 277 -8.47 20.26 15.65
CA LYS A 277 -7.81 19.53 14.56
C LYS A 277 -7.75 20.32 13.26
N GLN A 278 -8.66 21.29 13.05
CA GLN A 278 -8.73 22.08 11.83
C GLN A 278 -7.40 22.80 11.52
N SER A 279 -6.66 23.20 12.57
CA SER A 279 -5.38 23.90 12.44
C SER A 279 -4.19 22.98 12.12
N THR A 280 -4.30 21.68 12.38
CA THR A 280 -3.20 20.70 12.30
C THR A 280 -3.34 19.70 11.16
N VAL A 281 -4.57 19.46 10.67
CA VAL A 281 -4.82 18.55 9.55
C VAL A 281 -4.30 19.10 8.22
N TYR A 282 -3.98 18.20 7.30
CA TYR A 282 -3.59 18.52 5.93
C TYR A 282 -4.57 17.87 4.95
N TYR A 283 -5.69 18.53 4.71
CA TYR A 283 -6.73 18.09 3.76
C TYR A 283 -6.69 18.94 2.51
N GLY A 284 -6.17 18.36 1.42
CA GLY A 284 -5.85 19.08 0.20
C GLY A 284 -6.58 18.54 -1.03
N GLU A 285 -6.95 19.44 -1.93
CA GLU A 285 -7.34 19.06 -3.30
C GLU A 285 -6.49 19.84 -4.31
N TYR A 286 -6.01 19.17 -5.36
CA TYR A 286 -5.29 19.79 -6.48
C TYR A 286 -5.93 19.38 -7.80
N LYS A 287 -6.43 20.37 -8.56
CA LYS A 287 -7.01 20.16 -9.91
C LYS A 287 -7.99 18.98 -9.98
N CYS A 288 -8.77 18.78 -8.91
CA CYS A 288 -9.91 17.87 -8.94
C CYS A 288 -11.01 18.47 -9.82
N TYR A 289 -11.83 17.63 -10.44
CA TYR A 289 -12.80 18.05 -11.44
C TYR A 289 -14.10 17.25 -11.35
N GLY A 290 -15.15 17.71 -12.04
CA GLY A 290 -16.50 17.16 -11.93
C GLY A 290 -17.37 17.96 -10.95
N PRO A 291 -18.68 17.66 -10.89
CA PRO A 291 -19.64 18.48 -10.15
C PRO A 291 -19.39 18.52 -8.63
N GLY A 292 -18.82 17.47 -8.03
CA GLY A 292 -18.48 17.45 -6.60
C GLY A 292 -17.16 18.14 -6.24
N ALA A 293 -16.38 18.56 -7.24
CA ALA A 293 -15.11 19.24 -7.02
C ALA A 293 -15.27 20.76 -6.85
N ASN A 294 -16.50 21.29 -6.88
CA ASN A 294 -16.73 22.70 -6.59
C ASN A 294 -16.33 23.01 -5.14
N ARG A 295 -15.45 24.00 -4.98
CA ARG A 295 -14.89 24.39 -3.69
C ARG A 295 -15.53 25.61 -3.03
N THR A 296 -16.56 26.22 -3.63
CA THR A 296 -17.17 27.46 -3.11
C THR A 296 -17.74 27.34 -1.70
N GLU A 297 -18.14 26.13 -1.29
CA GLU A 297 -18.73 25.84 0.02
C GLU A 297 -17.83 24.95 0.90
N ARG A 298 -16.58 24.70 0.47
CA ARG A 298 -15.65 23.90 1.27
C ARG A 298 -15.40 24.56 2.60
N VAL A 299 -15.21 23.75 3.63
CA VAL A 299 -14.72 24.23 4.93
C VAL A 299 -13.44 25.06 4.76
N GLU A 300 -13.35 26.18 5.47
CA GLU A 300 -12.29 27.18 5.30
C GLU A 300 -10.89 26.64 5.60
N TRP A 301 -10.79 25.64 6.48
CA TRP A 301 -9.53 25.00 6.86
C TRP A 301 -9.02 23.96 5.84
N SER A 302 -9.82 23.64 4.81
CA SER A 302 -9.37 22.78 3.71
C SER A 302 -8.47 23.54 2.73
N ARG A 303 -7.52 22.83 2.12
CA ARG A 303 -6.46 23.44 1.29
C ARG A 303 -6.74 23.28 -0.19
N SER A 304 -6.73 24.38 -0.93
CA SER A 304 -6.64 24.37 -2.40
C SER A 304 -5.17 24.47 -2.75
N LEU A 305 -4.58 23.35 -3.20
CA LEU A 305 -3.14 23.28 -3.41
C LEU A 305 -2.70 24.04 -4.66
N SER A 306 -1.57 24.73 -4.57
CA SER A 306 -0.85 25.27 -5.72
C SER A 306 -0.16 24.15 -6.52
N SER A 307 0.39 24.49 -7.69
CA SER A 307 1.14 23.53 -8.50
C SER A 307 2.39 23.04 -7.78
N ASP A 308 3.08 23.92 -7.06
CA ASP A 308 4.31 23.60 -6.33
C ASP A 308 4.03 22.71 -5.12
N GLU A 309 2.97 23.01 -4.35
CA GLU A 309 2.53 22.17 -3.23
C GLU A 309 2.07 20.77 -3.68
N ALA A 310 1.59 20.65 -4.92
CA ALA A 310 1.10 19.38 -5.46
C ALA A 310 2.21 18.43 -5.95
N VAL A 311 3.43 18.95 -6.24
CA VAL A 311 4.54 18.17 -6.81
C VAL A 311 4.79 16.83 -6.09
N PRO A 312 4.87 16.77 -4.75
CA PRO A 312 5.15 15.51 -4.05
C PRO A 312 4.05 14.45 -4.21
N PHE A 313 2.82 14.89 -4.49
CA PHE A 313 1.63 14.04 -4.59
C PHE A 313 1.29 13.61 -6.03
N LEU A 314 2.07 14.09 -7.02
CA LEU A 314 1.92 13.72 -8.43
C LEU A 314 2.76 12.50 -8.83
N THR A 315 3.65 12.04 -7.95
CA THR A 315 4.58 10.95 -8.23
C THR A 315 4.44 9.84 -7.18
N LYS A 316 5.21 8.75 -7.37
CA LYS A 316 5.29 7.64 -6.41
C LYS A 316 6.33 7.90 -5.32
N GLU A 317 6.96 9.06 -5.31
CA GLU A 317 8.07 9.40 -4.41
C GLU A 317 7.63 9.47 -2.95
N MET A 318 6.42 9.95 -2.69
CA MET A 318 5.84 10.04 -1.33
C MET A 318 5.80 8.69 -0.58
N ILE A 319 5.73 7.57 -1.31
CA ILE A 319 5.77 6.21 -0.75
C ILE A 319 7.13 5.53 -1.00
N GLY A 320 8.13 6.27 -1.50
CA GLY A 320 9.42 5.73 -1.93
C GLY A 320 9.30 4.67 -3.03
N GLY A 321 8.25 4.75 -3.86
CA GLY A 321 7.79 3.65 -4.71
C GLY A 321 8.82 3.15 -5.72
N GLN A 322 9.75 4.00 -6.18
CA GLN A 322 10.85 3.58 -7.05
C GLN A 322 11.76 2.53 -6.40
N GLY A 323 11.89 2.55 -5.06
CA GLY A 323 12.79 1.66 -4.33
C GLY A 323 12.21 0.28 -4.02
N TRP A 324 10.90 0.06 -4.19
CA TRP A 324 10.27 -1.21 -3.79
C TRP A 324 9.17 -1.74 -4.69
N LEU A 325 8.54 -0.88 -5.51
CA LEU A 325 7.55 -1.37 -6.47
C LEU A 325 8.24 -2.25 -7.51
N ARG A 326 7.85 -3.51 -7.52
CA ARG A 326 8.41 -4.54 -8.39
C ARG A 326 7.47 -4.89 -9.54
N PRO A 327 8.01 -5.19 -10.74
CA PRO A 327 7.21 -5.76 -11.81
C PRO A 327 6.70 -7.15 -11.43
N ALA A 328 5.72 -7.63 -12.20
CA ALA A 328 5.30 -9.03 -12.11
C ALA A 328 6.47 -9.95 -12.49
N PRO A 329 6.66 -11.10 -11.80
CA PRO A 329 7.55 -12.15 -12.28
C PRO A 329 7.18 -12.57 -13.71
N THR A 330 8.18 -12.81 -14.55
CA THR A 330 8.03 -13.28 -15.94
C THR A 330 8.34 -14.76 -16.09
N HIS A 331 9.00 -15.36 -15.10
CA HIS A 331 9.35 -16.78 -15.07
C HIS A 331 8.77 -17.44 -13.81
N PHE A 332 8.36 -18.70 -13.96
CA PHE A 332 7.77 -19.48 -12.87
C PHE A 332 8.44 -20.84 -12.76
N MET A 333 8.89 -21.18 -11.57
CA MET A 333 9.36 -22.51 -11.23
C MET A 333 8.28 -23.21 -10.39
N ARG A 334 8.13 -24.52 -10.54
CA ARG A 334 7.38 -25.29 -9.54
C ARG A 334 8.25 -25.40 -8.29
N GLY A 335 7.66 -25.16 -7.12
CA GLY A 335 8.34 -25.47 -5.86
C GLY A 335 8.79 -26.92 -5.91
N SER A 336 10.07 -27.17 -5.64
CA SER A 336 10.58 -28.54 -5.50
C SER A 336 9.72 -29.25 -4.48
N SER A 337 9.01 -30.27 -4.96
CA SER A 337 8.30 -31.24 -4.16
C SER A 337 9.19 -31.61 -2.98
N VAL A 338 8.70 -31.39 -1.75
CA VAL A 338 9.32 -32.05 -0.59
C VAL A 338 9.11 -33.53 -0.83
N ILE A 339 10.20 -34.19 -1.24
CA ILE A 339 10.35 -35.64 -1.16
C ILE A 339 10.12 -35.98 0.32
N VAL A 340 9.00 -36.63 0.64
CA VAL A 340 8.91 -37.43 1.85
C VAL A 340 8.96 -38.87 1.37
N GLU A 341 10.17 -39.41 1.24
CA GLU A 341 10.39 -40.84 1.39
C GLU A 341 10.29 -41.14 2.89
N PHE A 342 9.28 -41.90 3.29
CA PHE A 342 9.42 -43.20 3.95
C PHE A 342 8.14 -44.01 3.75
#